data_AF-A0A8C6IFJ4-F1
#
_entry.id   AF-A0A8C6IFJ4-F1
#
_cell.length_a   1.000
_cell.length_b   1.000
_cell.length_c   1.000
_cell.angle_alpha   90.00
_cell.angle_beta   90.00
_cell.angle_gamma   90.00
#
_symmetry.space_group_name_H-M   'P 1'
#
loop_
_entity.id
_entity.type
_entity.pdbx_description
1 polymer ?
#
loop_
_entity_poly.entity_id
_entity_poly.type
_entity_poly.pdbx_seq_one_letter_code
_entity_poly.pdbx_strand_id
1 'polypeptide(L)'
;MAEVSRDSEAAEKGPEGSSPEAVPGDATIPRVKLLDAIVDTFLQKLVADRRRPSGIPEKDLCSVMAPYFLKQQDTLCHQVRKQEAKNQELADAVLAGRRQVEELQQQVRALQQTWQALHREQRELLSVLRAPE
;
A
#
# COMPACT_ATOMS: atom_id res chain seq x y z
N MET A 1 24.85 -18.73 19.99
CA MET A 1 24.78 -18.01 18.70
C MET A 1 23.42 -17.34 18.58
N ALA A 2 23.26 -16.17 19.21
CA ALA A 2 22.24 -15.15 18.95
C ALA A 2 22.53 -14.01 19.93
N GLU A 3 23.12 -12.92 19.44
CA GLU A 3 23.50 -11.78 20.28
C GLU A 3 22.33 -10.84 20.56
N VAL A 4 22.35 -10.36 21.80
CA VAL A 4 21.45 -9.38 22.43
C VAL A 4 22.02 -7.97 22.23
N SER A 5 21.13 -7.02 21.99
CA SER A 5 21.37 -5.57 22.03
C SER A 5 22.09 -5.09 23.29
N ARG A 6 23.01 -4.12 23.13
CA ARG A 6 23.20 -2.99 24.06
C ARG A 6 23.64 -1.74 23.30
N ASP A 7 22.92 -0.66 23.57
CA ASP A 7 23.23 0.74 23.26
C ASP A 7 24.29 1.34 24.22
N SER A 8 24.73 2.57 23.90
CA SER A 8 25.62 3.52 24.62
C SER A 8 27.08 3.49 24.14
N GLU A 9 27.80 4.57 23.83
CA GLU A 9 27.66 6.00 24.18
C GLU A 9 28.55 6.88 23.28
N ALA A 10 28.35 8.20 23.37
CA ALA A 10 28.93 9.32 22.65
C ALA A 10 30.47 9.42 22.54
N ALA A 11 30.95 10.02 21.44
CA ALA A 11 32.00 11.05 21.45
C ALA A 11 32.01 11.86 20.13
N GLU A 12 31.92 13.17 20.29
CA GLU A 12 32.13 14.20 19.26
C GLU A 12 33.44 14.04 18.48
N LYS A 13 33.41 14.39 17.18
CA LYS A 13 34.30 15.38 16.57
C LYS A 13 33.79 15.71 15.17
N GLY A 14 33.42 16.97 14.95
CA GLY A 14 32.90 17.46 13.68
C GLY A 14 33.94 17.49 12.55
N PRO A 15 33.50 17.55 11.28
CA PRO A 15 34.32 18.00 10.18
C PRO A 15 34.03 19.48 9.94
N GLU A 16 34.94 20.35 10.37
CA GLU A 16 34.95 21.73 9.87
C GLU A 16 35.38 21.78 8.41
N GLY A 17 34.70 22.64 7.66
CA GLY A 17 35.33 23.41 6.60
C GLY A 17 35.35 22.76 5.23
N SER A 18 34.25 22.84 4.50
CA SER A 18 34.22 23.62 3.25
C SER A 18 32.83 23.51 2.62
N SER A 19 31.92 24.37 3.07
CA SER A 19 30.81 24.79 2.21
C SER A 19 31.37 25.82 1.25
N PRO A 20 31.13 25.74 -0.07
CA PRO A 20 31.13 26.95 -0.86
C PRO A 20 29.97 27.78 -0.31
N GLU A 21 30.31 28.77 0.49
CA GLU A 21 29.41 29.85 0.88
C GLU A 21 29.00 30.55 -0.41
N ALA A 22 27.96 30.03 -1.05
CA ALA A 22 27.17 30.81 -1.99
C ALA A 22 26.39 31.80 -1.14
N VAL A 23 27.09 32.84 -0.67
CA VAL A 23 26.46 34.11 -0.35
C VAL A 23 25.65 34.44 -1.59
N PRO A 24 24.32 34.52 -1.52
CA PRO A 24 23.58 35.24 -2.53
C PRO A 24 24.08 36.67 -2.32
N GLY A 25 25.07 37.05 -3.15
CA GLY A 25 25.58 38.40 -3.19
C GLY A 25 24.38 39.33 -3.16
N ASP A 26 24.51 40.37 -2.35
CA ASP A 26 23.61 41.49 -2.17
C ASP A 26 23.24 42.13 -3.52
N ALA A 27 22.46 41.40 -4.31
CA ALA A 27 21.72 41.90 -5.44
C ALA A 27 20.49 42.52 -4.80
N THR A 28 20.68 43.68 -4.19
CA THR A 28 19.61 44.59 -3.83
C THR A 28 18.92 44.97 -5.15
N ILE A 29 18.07 44.08 -5.68
CA ILE A 29 17.18 44.44 -6.78
C ILE A 29 16.41 45.64 -6.24
N PRO A 30 16.58 46.83 -6.82
CA PRO A 30 15.93 48.01 -6.28
C PRO A 30 14.43 47.72 -6.29
N ARG A 31 13.74 47.99 -5.18
CA ARG A 31 12.31 47.65 -4.97
C ARG A 31 11.44 47.97 -6.19
N VAL A 32 11.76 49.05 -6.89
CA VAL A 32 11.10 49.48 -8.14
C VAL A 32 11.27 48.44 -9.26
N LYS A 33 12.49 47.97 -9.55
CA LYS A 33 12.71 46.92 -10.56
C LYS A 33 12.08 45.58 -10.16
N LEU A 34 12.01 45.28 -8.85
CA LEU A 34 11.29 44.10 -8.36
C LEU A 34 9.78 44.23 -8.59
N LEU A 35 9.22 45.42 -8.32
CA LEU A 35 7.82 45.72 -8.60
C LEU A 35 7.52 45.62 -10.09
N ASP A 36 8.36 46.19 -10.96
CA ASP A 36 8.20 46.09 -12.42
C ASP A 36 8.20 44.62 -12.88
N ALA A 37 9.14 43.80 -12.40
CA ALA A 37 9.18 42.37 -12.70
C ALA A 37 7.95 41.61 -12.15
N ILE A 38 7.47 41.95 -10.96
CA ILE A 38 6.24 41.37 -10.40
C ILE A 38 5.03 41.80 -11.23
N VAL A 39 4.95 43.06 -11.67
CA VAL A 39 3.86 43.56 -12.53
C VAL A 39 3.87 42.86 -13.88
N ASP A 40 5.02 42.71 -14.53
CA ASP A 40 5.14 42.03 -15.83
C ASP A 40 4.73 40.56 -15.72
N THR A 41 5.25 39.84 -14.71
CA THR A 41 4.88 38.44 -14.47
C THR A 41 3.42 38.28 -14.03
N PHE A 42 2.89 39.23 -13.28
CA PHE A 42 1.49 39.26 -12.88
C PHE A 42 0.57 39.51 -14.07
N LEU A 43 0.89 40.45 -14.96
CA LEU A 43 0.13 40.71 -16.19
C LEU A 43 0.11 39.47 -17.10
N GLN A 44 1.24 38.77 -17.24
CA GLN A 44 1.32 37.51 -17.98
C GLN A 44 0.39 36.44 -17.39
N LYS A 45 0.35 36.29 -16.05
CA LYS A 45 -0.53 35.32 -15.38
C LYS A 45 -1.99 35.75 -15.30
N LEU A 46 -2.28 37.06 -15.20
CA LEU A 46 -3.63 37.61 -15.15
C LEU A 46 -4.39 37.38 -16.45
N VAL A 47 -3.70 37.52 -17.59
CA VAL A 47 -4.26 37.25 -18.92
C VAL A 47 -4.66 35.77 -19.04
N ALA A 48 -3.98 34.86 -18.33
CA ALA A 48 -4.28 33.43 -18.31
C ALA A 48 -5.37 33.03 -17.29
N ASP A 49 -5.29 33.51 -16.04
CA ASP A 49 -6.05 32.92 -14.92
C ASP A 49 -7.15 33.84 -14.32
N ARG A 50 -7.14 35.15 -14.61
CA ARG A 50 -8.12 36.16 -14.15
C ARG A 50 -8.53 36.10 -12.66
N ARG A 51 -7.75 35.46 -11.78
CA ARG A 51 -8.13 35.18 -10.39
C ARG A 51 -7.68 36.30 -9.45
N ARG A 52 -8.65 37.03 -8.90
CA ARG A 52 -8.45 37.87 -7.72
C ARG A 52 -8.79 37.07 -6.45
N PRO A 53 -8.12 37.31 -5.31
CA PRO A 53 -8.57 36.78 -4.04
C PRO A 53 -10.03 37.12 -3.83
N SER A 54 -10.83 36.14 -3.39
CA SER A 54 -12.28 36.33 -3.25
C SER A 54 -12.64 37.22 -2.06
N GLY A 55 -11.69 37.46 -1.15
CA GLY A 55 -11.92 38.16 0.10
C GLY A 55 -12.48 37.26 1.21
N ILE A 56 -12.64 35.96 0.92
CA ILE A 56 -13.08 34.93 1.86
C ILE A 56 -11.87 34.02 2.12
N PRO A 57 -11.27 34.07 3.33
CA PRO A 57 -9.99 33.42 3.60
C PRO A 57 -10.06 31.90 3.41
N GLU A 58 -11.18 31.25 3.76
CA GLU A 58 -11.37 29.81 3.61
C GLU A 58 -11.30 29.40 2.14
N LYS A 59 -11.94 30.17 1.25
CA LYS A 59 -11.98 29.88 -0.19
C LYS A 59 -10.61 30.08 -0.83
N ASP A 60 -9.93 31.16 -0.47
CA ASP A 60 -8.62 31.47 -1.01
C ASP A 60 -7.57 30.45 -0.51
N LEU A 61 -7.67 30.02 0.74
CA LEU A 61 -6.83 28.94 1.30
C LEU A 61 -7.11 27.60 0.61
N CYS A 62 -8.38 27.20 0.47
CA CYS A 62 -8.74 25.95 -0.22
C CYS A 62 -8.20 25.94 -1.66
N SER A 63 -8.23 27.07 -2.37
CA SER A 63 -7.67 27.15 -3.72
C SER A 63 -6.15 26.94 -3.76
N VAL A 64 -5.42 27.45 -2.76
CA VAL A 64 -3.96 27.26 -2.66
C VAL A 64 -3.63 25.83 -2.25
N MET A 65 -4.42 25.25 -1.35
CA MET A 65 -4.19 23.91 -0.81
C MET A 65 -4.67 22.77 -1.72
N ALA A 66 -5.65 23.02 -2.59
CA ALA A 66 -6.25 22.04 -3.49
C ALA A 66 -5.24 21.09 -4.20
N PRO A 67 -4.16 21.58 -4.85
CA PRO A 67 -3.21 20.69 -5.53
C PRO A 67 -2.54 19.69 -4.59
N TYR A 68 -2.30 20.03 -3.33
CA TYR A 68 -1.68 19.13 -2.36
C TYR A 68 -2.63 18.03 -1.92
N PHE A 69 -3.89 18.39 -1.64
CA PHE A 69 -4.91 17.40 -1.26
C PHE A 69 -5.27 16.46 -2.41
N LEU A 70 -5.32 16.96 -3.64
CA LEU A 70 -5.51 16.11 -4.83
C LEU A 70 -4.34 15.13 -4.98
N LYS A 71 -3.09 15.60 -4.87
CA LYS A 71 -1.92 14.71 -4.90
C LYS A 71 -1.95 13.65 -3.80
N GLN A 72 -2.38 14.02 -2.60
CA GLN A 72 -2.55 13.09 -1.49
C GLN A 72 -3.63 12.06 -1.78
N GLN A 73 -4.79 12.49 -2.30
CA GLN A 73 -5.89 11.60 -2.66
C GLN A 73 -5.47 10.60 -3.73
N ASP A 74 -4.79 11.04 -4.79
CA ASP A 74 -4.32 10.17 -5.87
C ASP A 74 -3.36 9.10 -5.35
N THR A 75 -2.44 9.49 -4.46
CA THR A 75 -1.46 8.58 -3.85
C THR A 75 -2.17 7.50 -3.03
N LEU A 76 -3.12 7.89 -2.18
CA LEU A 76 -3.90 6.96 -1.37
C LEU A 76 -4.76 6.04 -2.23
N CYS A 77 -5.43 6.60 -3.24
CA CYS A 77 -6.25 5.85 -4.19
C CYS A 77 -5.41 4.78 -4.91
N HIS A 78 -4.20 5.13 -5.36
CA HIS A 78 -3.29 4.17 -5.97
C HIS A 78 -2.88 3.05 -5.01
N GLN A 79 -2.55 3.39 -3.75
CA GLN A 79 -2.16 2.40 -2.75
C GLN A 79 -3.30 1.44 -2.40
N VAL A 80 -4.52 1.96 -2.24
CA VAL A 80 -5.72 1.16 -1.97
C VAL A 80 -6.00 0.21 -3.13
N ARG A 81 -6.04 0.71 -4.37
CA ARG A 81 -6.26 -0.13 -5.56
C ARG A 81 -5.20 -1.21 -5.71
N LYS A 82 -3.94 -0.88 -5.45
CA LYS A 82 -2.84 -1.86 -5.46
C LYS A 82 -3.06 -2.97 -4.42
N GLN A 83 -3.57 -2.62 -3.24
CA GLN A 83 -3.87 -3.61 -2.21
C GLN A 83 -5.11 -4.44 -2.55
N GLU A 84 -6.15 -3.82 -3.11
CA GLU A 84 -7.36 -4.51 -3.56
C GLU A 84 -7.07 -5.55 -4.63
N ALA A 85 -6.25 -5.22 -5.63
CA ALA A 85 -5.83 -6.17 -6.67
C ALA A 85 -5.12 -7.40 -6.08
N LYS A 86 -4.16 -7.18 -5.17
CA LYS A 86 -3.48 -8.29 -4.47
C LYS A 86 -4.45 -9.12 -3.64
N ASN A 87 -5.39 -8.46 -2.96
CA ASN A 87 -6.39 -9.16 -2.15
C ASN A 87 -7.33 -10.01 -3.02
N GLN A 88 -7.66 -9.54 -4.23
CA GLN A 88 -8.44 -10.32 -5.20
C GLN A 88 -7.67 -11.56 -5.65
N GLU A 89 -6.40 -11.42 -6.04
CA GLU A 89 -5.55 -12.55 -6.40
C GLU A 89 -5.43 -13.58 -5.26
N LEU A 90 -5.27 -13.11 -4.02
CA LEU A 90 -5.23 -13.98 -2.83
C LEU A 90 -6.59 -14.65 -2.57
N ALA A 91 -7.71 -13.94 -2.76
CA ALA A 91 -9.03 -14.51 -2.61
C ALA A 91 -9.28 -15.64 -3.63
N ASP A 92 -8.87 -15.44 -4.88
CA ASP A 92 -8.98 -16.46 -5.92
C ASP A 92 -8.11 -17.69 -5.60
N ALA A 93 -6.89 -17.48 -5.11
CA ALA A 93 -6.02 -18.56 -4.65
C ALA A 93 -6.64 -19.33 -3.47
N VAL A 94 -7.26 -18.64 -2.52
CA VAL A 94 -7.96 -19.27 -1.38
C VAL A 94 -9.17 -20.07 -1.87
N LEU A 95 -9.95 -19.55 -2.82
CA LEU A 95 -11.07 -20.27 -3.41
C LEU A 95 -10.61 -21.52 -4.17
N ALA A 96 -9.54 -21.42 -4.95
CA ALA A 96 -8.93 -22.57 -5.62
C ALA A 96 -8.45 -23.62 -4.61
N GLY A 97 -7.78 -23.19 -3.55
CA GLY A 97 -7.33 -24.07 -2.46
C GLY A 97 -8.50 -24.75 -1.74
N ARG A 98 -9.60 -24.04 -1.48
CA ARG A 98 -10.81 -24.63 -0.88
C ARG A 98 -11.40 -25.75 -1.74
N ARG A 99 -11.49 -25.53 -3.06
CA ARG A 99 -11.97 -26.55 -4.01
C ARG A 99 -11.08 -27.80 -3.98
N GLN A 100 -9.76 -27.63 -3.98
CA GLN A 100 -8.82 -28.75 -3.88
C GLN A 100 -9.01 -29.54 -2.58
N VAL A 101 -9.22 -28.85 -1.45
CA VAL A 101 -9.49 -29.51 -0.17
C VAL A 101 -10.81 -30.27 -0.21
N GLU A 102 -11.85 -29.71 -0.80
CA GLU A 102 -13.15 -30.39 -0.96
C GLU A 102 -13.03 -31.66 -1.81
N GLU A 103 -12.31 -31.60 -2.93
CA GLU A 103 -12.04 -32.76 -3.79
C GLU A 103 -11.27 -33.84 -3.04
N LEU A 104 -10.21 -33.48 -2.32
CA LEU A 104 -9.43 -34.42 -1.51
C LEU A 104 -10.29 -35.05 -0.41
N GLN A 105 -11.16 -34.26 0.24
CA GLN A 105 -12.10 -34.80 1.21
C GLN A 105 -13.06 -35.81 0.58
N GLN A 106 -13.56 -35.55 -0.63
CA GLN A 106 -14.41 -36.50 -1.35
C GLN A 106 -13.66 -37.79 -1.68
N GLN A 107 -12.41 -37.70 -2.15
CA GLN A 107 -11.58 -38.88 -2.42
C GLN A 107 -11.33 -39.72 -1.17
N VAL A 108 -10.99 -39.07 -0.06
CA VAL A 108 -10.79 -39.74 1.24
C VAL A 108 -12.08 -40.44 1.70
N ARG A 109 -13.24 -39.78 1.57
CA ARG A 109 -14.54 -40.39 1.92
C ARG A 109 -14.86 -41.58 1.00
N ALA A 110 -14.63 -41.47 -0.30
CA ALA A 110 -14.86 -42.56 -1.24
C ALA A 110 -13.99 -43.77 -0.90
N LEU A 111 -12.69 -43.55 -0.65
CA LEU A 111 -11.78 -44.59 -0.21
C LEU A 111 -12.22 -45.22 1.12
N GLN A 112 -12.67 -44.40 2.07
CA GLN A 112 -13.21 -44.92 3.34
C GLN A 112 -14.44 -45.81 3.11
N GLN A 113 -15.34 -45.41 2.22
CA GLN A 113 -16.54 -46.18 1.90
C GLN A 113 -16.21 -47.51 1.22
N THR A 114 -15.24 -47.55 0.29
CA THR A 114 -14.83 -48.80 -0.36
C THR A 114 -14.23 -49.77 0.66
N TRP A 115 -13.40 -49.28 1.59
CA TRP A 115 -12.88 -50.11 2.68
C TRP A 115 -13.97 -50.59 3.63
N GLN A 116 -14.95 -49.74 3.97
CA GLN A 116 -16.08 -50.16 4.79
C GLN A 116 -16.92 -51.24 4.10
N ALA A 117 -17.13 -51.14 2.78
CA ALA A 117 -17.83 -52.15 2.01
C ALA A 117 -17.06 -53.47 2.02
N LEU A 118 -15.77 -53.47 1.69
CA LEU A 118 -14.93 -54.67 1.73
C LEU A 118 -14.94 -55.33 3.11
N HIS A 119 -14.87 -54.54 4.18
CA HIS A 119 -14.92 -55.04 5.55
C HIS A 119 -16.29 -55.63 5.92
N ARG A 120 -17.40 -55.10 5.38
CA ARG A 120 -18.73 -55.68 5.54
C ARG A 120 -18.83 -57.03 4.82
N GLU A 121 -18.43 -57.09 3.56
CA GLU A 121 -18.38 -58.34 2.78
C GLU A 121 -17.54 -59.40 3.49
N GLN A 122 -16.37 -59.02 4.02
CA GLN A 122 -15.53 -59.94 4.79
C GLN A 122 -16.24 -60.47 6.04
N ARG A 123 -16.97 -59.62 6.78
CA ARG A 123 -17.76 -60.04 7.95
C ARG A 123 -18.91 -60.97 7.56
N GLU A 124 -19.58 -60.69 6.44
CA GLU A 124 -20.68 -61.52 5.94
C GLU A 124 -20.17 -62.90 5.52
N LEU A 125 -19.06 -62.97 4.78
CA LEU A 125 -18.40 -64.23 4.43
C LEU A 125 -17.98 -65.02 5.69
N LEU A 126 -17.39 -64.34 6.67
CA LEU A 126 -17.04 -64.98 7.95
C LEU A 126 -18.26 -65.48 8.71
N SER A 127 -19.40 -64.81 8.62
CA SER A 127 -20.66 -65.26 9.25
C SER A 127 -21.24 -66.49 8.55
N VAL A 128 -21.16 -66.57 7.23
CA VAL A 128 -21.60 -67.73 6.42
C VAL A 128 -20.71 -68.94 6.71
N LEU A 129 -19.39 -68.74 6.77
CA LEU A 129 -18.43 -69.79 7.12
C LEU A 129 -18.54 -70.23 8.59
N ARG A 130 -19.15 -69.43 9.45
CA ARG A 130 -19.38 -69.71 10.87
C ARG A 130 -20.78 -70.33 11.13
N ALA A 131 -21.47 -70.87 10.12
CA ALA A 131 -22.77 -71.53 10.31
C ALA A 131 -22.78 -72.52 11.50
N PRO A 132 -23.91 -72.62 12.23
CA PRO A 132 -23.98 -73.11 13.61
C PRO A 132 -23.82 -74.64 13.67
N GLU A 133 -23.22 -75.13 14.75
CA GLU A 133 -23.45 -76.50 15.21
C GLU A 133 -24.90 -76.70 15.68
#